data_AF-A0A9D1M694-F1
#
_entry.id   AF-A0A9D1M694-F1
#
_cell.length_a   1.000
_cell.length_b   1.000
_cell.length_c   1.000
_cell.angle_alpha   90.00
_cell.angle_beta   90.00
_cell.angle_gamma   90.00
#
_symmetry.space_group_name_H-M   'P 1'
#
loop_
_entity.id
_entity.type
_entity.pdbx_description
1 polymer ?
#
loop_
_entity_poly.entity_id
_entity_poly.type
_entity_poly.pdbx_seq_one_letter_code
_entity_poly.pdbx_strand_id
1 'polypeptide(L)'
;MVVIGAKQLALLCACHFVAHFDYADLRSSVYRSDYEVQLEGCNFELWCEVQFNEGRSNVVDFHYGIQSVPENDKQIEVLGERFAAKGSALFLINTYLAEYKMVKTVPGE
;
A
#
# COMPACT_ATOMS: atom_id res chain seq x y z
N MET A 1 -16.48 -15.37 -8.99
CA MET A 1 -15.03 -15.19 -9.15
C MET A 1 -14.78 -13.70 -9.21
N VAL A 2 -13.90 -13.18 -8.38
CA VAL A 2 -13.51 -11.77 -8.41
C VAL A 2 -12.14 -11.67 -9.05
N VAL A 3 -12.02 -10.80 -10.04
CA VAL A 3 -10.80 -10.63 -10.82
C VAL A 3 -10.23 -9.26 -10.50
N ILE A 4 -8.98 -9.22 -10.04
CA ILE A 4 -8.29 -7.96 -9.79
C ILE A 4 -6.97 -7.91 -10.56
N GLY A 5 -6.74 -6.82 -11.27
CA GLY A 5 -5.45 -6.60 -11.91
C GLY A 5 -4.36 -6.35 -10.87
N ALA A 6 -3.18 -6.93 -11.04
CA ALA A 6 -2.05 -6.74 -10.13
C ALA A 6 -1.71 -5.25 -9.93
N LYS A 7 -1.81 -4.43 -11.00
CA LYS A 7 -1.63 -2.97 -10.93
C LYS A 7 -2.70 -2.29 -10.08
N GLN A 8 -3.96 -2.69 -10.24
CA GLN A 8 -5.06 -2.16 -9.45
C GLN A 8 -4.88 -2.52 -7.97
N LEU A 9 -4.53 -3.77 -7.67
CA LEU A 9 -4.26 -4.22 -6.31
C LEU A 9 -3.09 -3.45 -5.69
N ALA A 10 -1.98 -3.27 -6.42
CA ALA A 10 -0.82 -2.50 -5.95
C ALA A 10 -1.18 -1.04 -5.64
N LEU A 11 -1.97 -0.40 -6.51
CA LEU A 11 -2.40 0.99 -6.34
C LEU A 11 -3.38 1.15 -5.17
N LEU A 12 -4.31 0.20 -4.97
CA LEU A 12 -5.19 0.21 -3.79
C LEU A 12 -4.37 0.17 -2.50
N CYS A 13 -3.39 -0.74 -2.43
CA CYS A 13 -2.48 -0.86 -1.29
C CYS A 13 -1.62 0.39 -1.07
N ALA A 14 -1.17 1.03 -2.15
CA ALA A 14 -0.45 2.29 -2.07
C ALA A 14 -1.33 3.47 -1.61
N CYS A 15 -2.56 3.57 -2.12
CA CYS A 15 -3.51 4.59 -1.69
C CYS A 15 -3.87 4.45 -0.20
N HIS A 16 -4.04 3.21 0.28
CA HIS A 16 -4.26 2.97 1.70
C HIS A 16 -3.06 3.42 2.53
N PHE A 17 -1.83 3.09 2.11
CA PHE A 17 -0.62 3.61 2.75
C PHE A 17 -0.65 5.14 2.82
N VAL A 18 -0.92 5.82 1.71
CA VAL A 18 -0.96 7.30 1.65
C VAL A 18 -1.99 7.87 2.62
N ALA A 19 -3.17 7.24 2.75
CA ALA A 19 -4.24 7.73 3.60
C ALA A 19 -3.99 7.54 5.10
N HIS A 20 -3.22 6.52 5.50
CA HIS A 20 -3.15 6.09 6.89
C HIS A 20 -1.73 6.08 7.49
N PHE A 21 -0.69 6.23 6.67
CA PHE A 21 0.68 6.17 7.15
C PHE A 21 1.02 7.31 8.10
N ASP A 22 1.54 6.94 9.27
CA ASP A 22 2.30 7.82 10.16
C ASP A 22 3.70 7.24 10.41
N TYR A 23 4.68 8.14 10.50
CA TYR A 23 6.04 7.80 10.90
C TYR A 23 6.12 7.22 12.32
N ALA A 24 5.15 7.55 13.19
CA ALA A 24 5.06 6.98 14.53
C ALA A 24 4.82 5.45 14.53
N ASP A 25 4.21 4.93 13.46
CA ASP A 25 3.87 3.51 13.32
C ASP A 25 5.02 2.67 12.75
N LEU A 26 6.15 3.29 12.41
CA LEU A 26 7.32 2.58 11.91
C LEU A 26 7.95 1.70 12.99
N ARG A 27 8.06 0.41 12.67
CA ARG A 27 8.85 -0.55 13.44
C ARG A 27 10.21 -0.69 12.77
N SER A 28 11.21 0.01 13.31
CA SER A 28 12.52 0.17 12.67
C SER A 28 12.38 0.87 11.32
N SER A 29 12.66 0.18 10.21
CA SER A 29 12.51 0.72 8.84
C SER A 29 11.35 0.08 8.07
N VAL A 30 10.42 -0.57 8.76
CA VAL A 30 9.29 -1.25 8.13
C VAL A 30 7.98 -0.69 8.67
N TYR A 31 7.05 -0.43 7.76
CA TYR A 31 5.64 -0.18 8.08
C TYR A 31 4.81 -1.27 7.41
N ARG A 32 3.85 -1.80 8.16
CA ARG A 32 2.88 -2.78 7.66
C ARG A 32 1.50 -2.36 8.13
N SER A 33 0.53 -2.42 7.22
CA SER A 33 -0.87 -2.23 7.53
C SER A 33 -1.74 -3.23 6.80
N ASP A 34 -2.75 -3.72 7.49
CA ASP A 34 -3.81 -4.55 6.95
C ASP A 34 -5.11 -3.71 6.96
N TYR A 35 -5.96 -3.86 5.95
CA TYR A 35 -7.16 -3.04 5.79
C TYR A 35 -8.25 -3.70 4.97
N GLU A 36 -9.49 -3.34 5.27
CA GLU A 36 -10.66 -3.86 4.57
C GLU A 36 -11.04 -2.97 3.39
N VAL A 37 -11.33 -3.58 2.24
CA VAL A 37 -11.91 -2.90 1.08
C VAL A 37 -13.07 -3.71 0.54
N GLN A 38 -14.10 -3.03 0.06
CA GLN A 38 -15.18 -3.67 -0.66
C GLN A 38 -14.94 -3.52 -2.17
N LEU A 39 -14.79 -4.65 -2.88
CA LEU A 39 -14.71 -4.68 -4.35
C LEU A 39 -15.82 -5.56 -4.89
N GLU A 40 -16.60 -5.03 -5.84
CA GLU A 40 -17.72 -5.77 -6.47
C GLU A 40 -18.70 -6.37 -5.44
N GLY A 41 -18.93 -5.66 -4.33
CA GLY A 41 -19.82 -6.11 -3.26
C GLY A 41 -19.24 -7.20 -2.34
N CYS A 42 -17.98 -7.59 -2.51
CA CYS A 42 -17.28 -8.52 -1.62
C CYS A 42 -16.28 -7.76 -0.76
N ASN A 43 -16.19 -8.10 0.52
CA ASN A 43 -15.15 -7.56 1.38
C ASN A 43 -13.84 -8.32 1.16
N PHE A 44 -12.73 -7.61 1.20
CA PHE A 44 -11.38 -8.13 1.10
C PHE A 44 -10.57 -7.54 2.23
N GLU A 45 -9.79 -8.37 2.90
CA GLU A 45 -8.72 -7.89 3.75
C GLU A 45 -7.45 -7.84 2.89
N LEU A 46 -6.95 -6.65 2.67
CA LEU A 46 -5.71 -6.39 1.95
C LEU A 46 -4.61 -6.10 2.95
N TRP A 47 -3.37 -6.30 2.53
CA TRP A 47 -2.22 -5.90 3.30
C TRP A 47 -1.20 -5.21 2.42
N CYS A 48 -0.46 -4.30 3.03
CA CYS A 48 0.72 -3.72 2.42
C CYS A 48 1.84 -3.57 3.44
N GLU A 49 3.06 -3.67 2.95
CA GLU A 49 4.27 -3.51 3.73
C GLU A 49 5.25 -2.68 2.91
N VAL A 50 5.80 -1.64 3.52
CA VAL A 50 6.85 -0.82 2.93
C VAL A 50 8.11 -0.98 3.73
N GLN A 51 9.23 -1.07 3.03
CA GLN A 51 10.55 -0.96 3.61
C GLN A 51 11.15 0.39 3.25
N PHE A 52 11.53 1.14 4.27
CA PHE A 52 12.25 2.38 4.15
C PHE A 52 13.76 2.16 4.06
N ASN A 53 14.46 3.10 3.44
CA ASN A 53 15.90 3.19 3.59
C ASN A 53 16.30 3.51 5.05
N GLU A 54 17.60 3.41 5.36
CA GLU A 54 18.13 3.68 6.71
C GLU A 54 17.77 5.08 7.23
N GLY A 55 17.74 6.08 6.34
CA GLY A 55 17.35 7.46 6.67
C GLY A 55 15.84 7.69 6.81
N ARG A 56 15.01 6.66 6.65
CA ARG A 56 13.54 6.72 6.64
C ARG A 56 12.97 7.79 5.71
N SER A 57 13.72 8.11 4.67
CA SER A 57 13.40 9.18 3.74
C SER A 57 12.57 8.70 2.56
N ASN A 58 12.79 7.48 2.12
CA ASN A 58 12.09 6.93 0.97
C ASN A 58 11.87 5.45 1.17
N VAL A 59 10.81 4.96 0.54
CA VAL A 59 10.50 3.55 0.45
C VAL A 59 11.37 2.95 -0.65
N VAL A 60 12.16 1.95 -0.28
CA VAL A 60 13.02 1.18 -1.18
C VAL A 60 12.33 -0.09 -1.65
N ASP A 61 11.36 -0.58 -0.88
CA ASP A 61 10.64 -1.80 -1.23
C ASP A 61 9.18 -1.77 -0.79
N PHE A 62 8.33 -2.46 -1.55
CA PHE A 62 6.88 -2.51 -1.34
C PHE A 62 6.32 -3.91 -1.60
N HIS A 63 5.69 -4.48 -0.59
CA HIS A 63 4.95 -5.72 -0.69
C HIS A 63 3.47 -5.46 -0.46
N TYR A 64 2.65 -6.23 -1.14
CA TYR A 64 1.21 -6.07 -1.07
C TYR A 64 0.52 -7.38 -1.42
N GLY A 65 -0.69 -7.55 -0.92
CA GLY A 65 -1.47 -8.73 -1.21
C GLY A 65 -2.85 -8.68 -0.61
N ILE A 66 -3.51 -9.82 -0.74
CA ILE A 66 -4.81 -10.12 -0.15
C ILE A 66 -4.53 -11.07 1.01
N GLN A 67 -4.93 -10.67 2.21
CA GLN A 67 -4.79 -11.43 3.44
C GLN A 67 -5.91 -12.48 3.54
N SER A 68 -7.16 -12.05 3.35
CA SER A 68 -8.32 -12.92 3.47
C SER A 68 -9.52 -12.42 2.64
N VAL A 69 -10.47 -13.33 2.38
CA VAL A 69 -11.80 -13.03 1.84
C VAL A 69 -12.83 -13.58 2.83
N PRO A 70 -13.67 -12.75 3.45
CA PRO A 70 -14.64 -13.21 4.43
C PRO A 70 -15.77 -14.07 3.84
N GLU A 71 -16.06 -13.91 2.53
CA GLU A 71 -17.09 -14.69 1.85
C GLU A 71 -16.51 -16.00 1.31
N ASN A 72 -16.66 -17.06 2.12
CA ASN A 72 -16.05 -18.41 2.00
C ASN A 72 -16.11 -19.12 0.63
N ASP A 73 -16.79 -18.60 -0.40
CA ASP A 73 -16.93 -19.24 -1.72
C ASP A 73 -16.45 -18.39 -2.91
N LYS A 74 -15.99 -17.15 -2.69
CA LYS A 74 -15.50 -16.32 -3.79
C LYS A 74 -14.03 -16.59 -4.08
N GLN A 75 -13.77 -17.30 -5.18
CA GLN A 75 -12.42 -17.43 -5.73
C GLN A 75 -11.90 -16.08 -6.22
N ILE A 76 -10.65 -15.77 -5.90
CA ILE A 76 -9.93 -14.59 -6.40
C ILE A 76 -8.92 -15.02 -7.44
N GLU A 77 -8.91 -14.28 -8.54
CA GLU A 77 -7.85 -14.34 -9.52
C GLU A 77 -7.14 -12.98 -9.58
N VAL A 78 -5.82 -12.99 -9.37
CA VAL A 78 -4.99 -11.79 -9.56
C VAL A 78 -4.34 -11.89 -10.94
N LEU A 79 -4.72 -11.00 -11.84
CA LEU A 79 -4.22 -10.99 -13.22
C LEU A 79 -2.99 -10.10 -13.38
N GLY A 80 -2.00 -10.60 -14.12
CA GLY A 80 -0.80 -9.87 -14.50
C GLY A 80 0.34 -9.96 -13.48
N GLU A 81 1.46 -9.33 -13.82
CA GLU A 81 2.71 -9.44 -13.05
C GLU A 81 2.74 -8.49 -11.85
N ARG A 82 2.75 -9.08 -10.64
CA ARG A 82 2.83 -8.32 -9.39
C ARG A 82 4.11 -7.48 -9.28
N PHE A 83 5.21 -7.99 -9.83
CA PHE A 83 6.49 -7.28 -9.83
C PHE A 83 6.45 -6.00 -10.66
N ALA A 84 5.89 -6.04 -11.88
CA ALA A 84 5.73 -4.85 -12.72
C ALA A 84 4.78 -3.82 -12.08
N ALA A 85 3.71 -4.28 -11.43
CA ALA A 85 2.74 -3.43 -10.75
C ALA A 85 3.33 -2.67 -9.54
N LYS A 86 4.35 -3.22 -8.88
CA LYS A 86 5.04 -2.63 -7.72
C LYS A 86 5.66 -1.27 -8.04
N GLY A 87 6.18 -1.07 -9.25
CA GLY A 87 6.84 0.17 -9.64
C GLY A 87 5.92 1.40 -9.58
N SER A 88 4.68 1.27 -10.06
CA SER A 88 3.70 2.37 -10.00
C SER A 88 3.29 2.71 -8.56
N ALA A 89 3.15 1.70 -7.70
CA ALA A 89 2.84 1.88 -6.29
C ALA A 89 3.99 2.56 -5.54
N LEU A 90 5.23 2.12 -5.76
CA LEU A 90 6.44 2.73 -5.19
C LEU A 90 6.59 4.20 -5.61
N PHE A 91 6.31 4.52 -6.86
CA PHE A 91 6.33 5.90 -7.34
C PHE A 91 5.33 6.75 -6.57
N LEU A 92 4.06 6.32 -6.50
CA LEU A 92 3.00 7.03 -5.78
C LEU A 92 3.35 7.27 -4.30
N ILE A 93 3.83 6.24 -3.59
CA ILE A 93 4.21 6.32 -2.18
C ILE A 93 5.35 7.33 -1.97
N ASN A 94 6.39 7.27 -2.79
CA ASN A 94 7.53 8.18 -2.64
C ASN A 94 7.19 9.62 -3.03
N THR A 95 6.30 9.83 -4.01
CA THR A 95 5.75 11.17 -4.31
C THR A 95 5.03 11.75 -3.10
N TYR A 96 4.14 10.97 -2.47
CA TYR A 96 3.45 11.39 -1.25
C TYR A 96 4.42 11.73 -0.12
N LEU A 97 5.42 10.88 0.14
CA LEU A 97 6.40 11.12 1.22
C LEU A 97 7.26 12.37 0.98
N ALA A 98 7.54 12.72 -0.28
CA ALA A 98 8.24 13.95 -0.61
C ALA A 98 7.40 15.18 -0.22
N GLU A 99 6.11 15.19 -0.55
CA GLU A 99 5.18 16.26 -0.18
C GLU A 99 4.91 16.31 1.33
N TYR A 100 4.72 15.15 1.97
CA TYR A 100 4.48 15.04 3.41
C TYR A 100 5.59 15.71 4.22
N LYS A 101 6.85 15.51 3.80
CA LYS A 101 7.99 16.17 4.44
C LYS A 101 7.98 17.67 4.22
N MET A 102 7.66 18.15 3.01
CA MET A 102 7.56 19.59 2.74
C MET A 102 6.59 20.24 3.73
N VAL A 103 5.40 19.66 3.92
CA VAL A 103 4.40 20.16 4.86
C VAL A 103 4.90 20.18 6.30
N LYS A 104 5.59 19.13 6.77
CA LYS A 104 6.17 19.12 8.14
C LYS A 104 7.41 20.01 8.31
N THR A 105 8.09 20.39 7.23
CA THR A 105 9.25 21.28 7.26
C THR A 105 8.93 22.77 7.12
N VAL A 106 7.68 23.15 6.84
CA VAL A 106 7.26 24.55 6.99
C VAL A 106 6.90 24.75 8.47
N PRO A 107 7.76 25.38 9.29
CA PRO A 107 7.33 25.82 10.61
C PRO A 107 6.30 26.93 10.37
N GLY A 108 5.22 26.93 11.14
CA GLY A 108 4.24 28.01 11.08
C GLY A 108 4.92 29.37 11.15
N GLU A 109 4.53 30.26 10.25
CA GLU A 109 4.69 31.71 10.40
C GLU A 109 4.09 32.20 11.72
#